data_AF-A0A1Z8N7D3-F1
#
_entry.id   AF-A0A1Z8N7D3-F1
#
_cell.length_a   1.000
_cell.length_b   1.000
_cell.length_c   1.000
_cell.angle_alpha   90.00
_cell.angle_beta   90.00
_cell.angle_gamma   90.00
#
_symmetry.space_group_name_H-M   'P 1'
#
loop_
_entity.id
_entity.type
_entity.pdbx_description
1 polymer ?
#
loop_
_entity_poly.entity_id
_entity_poly.type
_entity_poly.pdbx_seq_one_letter_code
_entity_poly.pdbx_strand_id
1 'polypeptide(L)' 'MEWLKRWNFIERARLERELLEAFERGEDLDALVAASEPGFQQEMRQAMLLRIRKMERMMADKKPPESN' A
#
# COMPACT_ATOMS: atom_id res chain seq x y z
N MET A 1 7.00 -24.40 -11.46
CA MET A 1 6.49 -23.66 -10.29
C MET A 1 7.04 -22.22 -10.16
N GLU A 2 7.75 -21.66 -11.15
CA GLU A 2 8.15 -20.22 -11.12
C GLU A 2 7.22 -19.30 -11.95
N TRP A 3 6.51 -19.85 -12.92
CA TRP A 3 5.58 -19.11 -13.77
C TRP A 3 4.40 -18.48 -12.98
N LEU A 4 3.90 -19.17 -11.96
CA LEU A 4 2.90 -18.65 -11.00
C LEU A 4 3.45 -17.48 -10.16
N LYS A 5 4.72 -17.53 -9.75
CA LYS A 5 5.38 -16.42 -9.03
C LYS A 5 5.58 -15.19 -9.93
N ARG A 6 5.79 -15.39 -11.23
CA ARG A 6 5.99 -14.30 -12.19
C ARG A 6 4.68 -13.58 -12.53
N TRP A 7 3.56 -14.31 -12.59
CA TRP A 7 2.23 -13.71 -12.64
C TRP A 7 1.90 -12.90 -11.37
N ASN A 8 2.33 -13.37 -10.19
CA ASN A 8 2.22 -12.59 -8.96
C ASN A 8 3.01 -11.27 -9.01
N PHE A 9 4.12 -11.15 -9.75
CA PHE A 9 4.89 -9.91 -9.78
C PHE A 9 4.20 -8.80 -10.59
N ILE A 10 3.68 -9.13 -11.77
CA ILE A 10 2.96 -8.14 -12.60
C ILE A 10 1.66 -7.73 -11.90
N GLU A 11 0.92 -8.71 -11.38
CA GLU A 11 -0.32 -8.44 -10.65
C GLU A 11 -0.04 -7.63 -9.39
N ARG A 12 1.01 -7.96 -8.64
CA ARG A 12 1.46 -7.16 -7.50
C ARG A 12 1.83 -5.74 -7.93
N ALA A 13 2.67 -5.56 -8.94
CA ALA A 13 3.05 -4.22 -9.38
C ALA A 13 1.85 -3.37 -9.82
N ARG A 14 0.84 -4.01 -10.44
CA ARG A 14 -0.43 -3.36 -10.79
C ARG A 14 -1.20 -2.92 -9.55
N LEU A 15 -1.39 -3.82 -8.59
CA LEU A 15 -2.11 -3.54 -7.34
C LEU A 15 -1.37 -2.50 -6.48
N GLU A 16 -0.04 -2.56 -6.43
CA GLU A 16 0.79 -1.56 -5.73
C GLU A 16 0.63 -0.19 -6.38
N ARG A 17 0.63 -0.12 -7.72
CA ARG A 17 0.42 1.12 -8.45
C ARG A 17 -0.97 1.69 -8.23
N GLU A 18 -2.02 0.88 -8.30
CA GLU A 18 -3.40 1.31 -8.05
C GLU A 18 -3.56 1.90 -6.64
N LEU A 19 -2.94 1.26 -5.64
CA LEU A 19 -2.99 1.74 -4.26
C LEU A 19 -2.18 3.03 -4.06
N LEU A 20 -1.04 3.19 -4.75
CA LEU A 20 -0.26 4.43 -4.75
C LEU A 20 -1.02 5.57 -5.42
N GLU A 21 -1.65 5.32 -6.57
CA GLU A 21 -2.47 6.32 -7.26
C GLU A 21 -3.65 6.77 -6.38
N ALA A 22 -4.30 5.85 -5.67
CA ALA A 22 -5.35 6.18 -4.70
C ALA A 22 -4.80 7.00 -3.51
N PHE A 23 -3.61 6.65 -3.01
CA PHE A 23 -2.95 7.40 -1.93
C PHE A 23 -2.62 8.83 -2.37
N GLU A 24 -2.06 9.01 -3.57
CA GLU A 24 -1.71 10.32 -4.13
C GLU A 24 -2.94 11.22 -4.32
N ARG A 25 -4.11 10.63 -4.62
CA ARG A 25 -5.39 11.34 -4.71
C ARG A 25 -6.01 11.65 -3.36
N GLY A 26 -5.46 11.12 -2.26
CA GLY A 26 -6.05 11.24 -0.92
C GLY A 26 -7.35 10.44 -0.76
N GLU A 27 -7.53 9.36 -1.52
CA GLU A 27 -8.67 8.46 -1.39
C GLU A 27 -8.55 7.61 -0.11
N ASP A 28 -9.69 7.15 0.42
CA ASP A 28 -9.73 6.27 1.58
C ASP A 28 -9.24 4.86 1.23
N LEU A 29 -7.95 4.63 1.52
CA LEU A 29 -7.31 3.34 1.27
C LEU A 29 -7.91 2.21 2.10
N ASP A 30 -8.43 2.47 3.30
CA ASP A 30 -9.06 1.44 4.13
C ASP A 30 -10.34 0.94 3.48
N ALA A 31 -11.17 1.85 2.96
CA ALA A 31 -12.37 1.50 2.22
C ALA A 31 -12.02 0.71 0.95
N LEU A 32 -10.97 1.13 0.22
CA LEU A 32 -10.52 0.46 -1.00
C LEU A 32 -9.99 -0.97 -0.73
N VAL A 33 -9.26 -1.17 0.37
CA VAL A 33 -8.79 -2.49 0.80
C VAL A 33 -9.96 -3.35 1.30
N ALA A 34 -10.93 -2.77 2.01
CA ALA A 34 -12.11 -3.49 2.51
C ALA A 34 -13.05 -3.96 1.39
N ALA A 35 -13.15 -3.18 0.30
CA ALA A 35 -13.92 -3.54 -0.89
C ALA A 35 -13.21 -4.54 -1.83
N SER A 36 -11.98 -4.96 -1.50
CA SER A 36 -11.21 -5.88 -2.33
C SER A 36 -11.64 -7.33 -2.13
N GLU A 37 -11.62 -8.11 -3.21
CA GLU A 37 -11.92 -9.55 -3.18
C GLU A 37 -10.95 -10.31 -2.26
N PRO A 38 -11.45 -11.25 -1.43
CA PRO A 38 -10.61 -12.05 -0.53
C PRO A 38 -9.54 -12.86 -1.27
N GLY A 39 -8.36 -12.95 -0.65
CA GLY A 39 -7.22 -13.72 -1.17
C GLY A 39 -6.02 -12.82 -1.47
N PHE A 40 -5.27 -13.14 -2.53
CA PHE A 40 -3.98 -12.51 -2.82
C PHE A 40 -4.04 -10.99 -2.96
N GLN A 41 -5.09 -10.47 -3.63
CA GLN A 41 -5.25 -9.03 -3.83
C GLN A 41 -5.46 -8.29 -2.51
N GLN A 42 -6.35 -8.80 -1.65
CA GLN A 42 -6.62 -8.23 -0.33
C GLN A 42 -5.40 -8.30 0.58
N GLU A 43 -4.70 -9.45 0.63
CA GLU A 43 -3.47 -9.61 1.42
C GLU A 43 -2.39 -8.59 1.02
N MET A 44 -2.20 -8.39 -0.28
CA MET A 44 -1.21 -7.44 -0.78
C MET A 44 -1.61 -5.99 -0.47
N ARG A 45 -2.88 -5.64 -0.68
CA ARG A 45 -3.42 -4.30 -0.38
C ARG A 45 -3.31 -3.99 1.12
N GLN A 46 -3.62 -4.96 1.99
CA GLN A 46 -3.44 -4.84 3.45
C GLN A 46 -1.97 -4.64 3.84
N ALA A 47 -1.05 -5.42 3.27
CA ALA A 47 0.37 -5.29 3.55
C ALA A 47 0.94 -3.91 3.15
N MET A 48 0.46 -3.36 2.04
CA MET A 48 0.86 -2.04 1.58
C MET A 48 0.23 -0.91 2.40
N LEU A 49 -1.04 -1.02 2.77
CA LEU A 49 -1.72 -0.09 3.68
C LEU A 49 -0.97 0.03 5.03
N LEU A 50 -0.51 -1.10 5.59
CA LEU A 50 0.28 -1.11 6.82
C LEU A 50 1.59 -0.32 6.66
N ARG A 51 2.26 -0.43 5.51
CA ARG A 51 3.48 0.34 5.22
C ARG A 51 3.20 1.83 5.11
N ILE A 52 2.16 2.22 4.40
CA ILE A 52 1.75 3.63 4.25
C ILE A 52 1.49 4.24 5.63
N ARG A 53 0.66 3.59 6.46
CA ARG A 53 0.39 4.02 7.84
C ARG A 53 1.61 4.08 8.73
N LYS A 54 2.59 3.19 8.51
CA LYS A 54 3.86 3.25 9.23
C LYS A 54 4.66 4.48 8.80
N MET A 55 4.70 4.79 7.51
CA MET A 55 5.35 6.01 7.00
C MET A 55 4.66 7.27 7.49
N GLU A 56 3.33 7.33 7.47
CA GLU A 56 2.57 8.45 8.02
C GLU A 56 2.89 8.68 9.50
N ARG A 57 2.89 7.61 10.31
CA ARG A 57 3.28 7.71 11.73
C ARG A 57 4.72 8.16 11.90
N MET A 58 5.66 7.60 11.13
CA MET A 58 7.07 8.04 11.18
C MET A 58 7.24 9.51 10.78
N MET A 59 6.46 10.00 9.83
CA MET A 59 6.48 11.41 9.41
C MET A 59 5.80 12.32 10.44
N ALA A 60 4.73 11.86 11.09
CA ALA A 60 4.05 12.58 12.17
C ALA A 60 4.93 12.68 13.44
N ASP A 61 5.67 11.60 13.76
CA ASP A 61 6.59 11.56 14.90
C ASP A 61 7.90 12.33 14.64
N LYS A 62 8.23 12.60 13.37
CA LYS A 62 9.31 13.53 13.02
C LYS A 62 8.83 14.96 13.20
N LYS A 63 9.00 15.49 14.43
CA LYS A 63 9.16 16.94 14.59
C LYS A 63 10.25 17.40 13.60
N PRO A 64 10.05 18.50 12.84
CA PRO A 64 11.10 19.05 12.00
C PRO A 64 12.36 19.23 12.86
N PRO A 65 13.56 18.85 12.37
CA PRO A 65 14.77 19.06 13.14
C PRO A 65 14.84 20.55 13.48
N GLU A 66 14.87 20.86 14.79
CA GLU A 66 15.13 22.22 15.25
C GLU A 66 16.43 22.66 14.59
N SER A 67 16.31 23.65 13.71
CA SER A 67 17.45 24.27 13.05
C SER A 67 18.18 25.08 14.11
N ASN A 68 19.22 24.50 14.71
CA ASN A 68 20.18 25.24 15.53
C ASN A 68 21.07 26.12 14.66
#